data_AF-A0A7G9XZM9-F1
#
_entry.id   AF-A0A7G9XZM9-F1
#
_cell.length_a   1.000
_cell.length_b   1.000
_cell.length_c   1.000
_cell.angle_alpha   90.00
_cell.angle_beta   90.00
_cell.angle_gamma   90.00
#
_symmetry.space_group_name_H-M   'P 1'
#
loop_
_entity.id
_entity.type
_entity.pdbx_description
1 polymer ?
#
loop_
_entity_poly.entity_id
_entity_poly.type
_entity_poly.pdbx_seq_one_letter_code
_entity_poly.pdbx_strand_id
1 'polypeptide(L)'
;MDTTTTYKTRNIESALSSKGFQSRHGSKHKIYVYEGGSEMDIHTFVSHGVKEYGGSLLSAMRRQLKLSHEEFDGVVTCSIDTEELAGIYSEK
;
A
#
# COMPACT_ATOMS: atom_id res chain seq x y z
N MET A 1 12.87 10.56 16.70
CA MET A 1 13.62 9.30 16.58
C MET A 1 13.23 8.73 15.23
N ASP A 2 13.92 9.14 14.18
CA ASP A 2 13.57 8.83 12.81
C ASP A 2 14.13 7.45 12.46
N THR A 3 13.40 6.40 12.85
CA THR A 3 13.65 5.05 12.32
C THR A 3 13.43 5.13 10.82
N THR A 4 14.49 5.00 10.04
CA THR A 4 14.41 4.93 8.58
C THR A 4 13.81 3.57 8.22
N THR A 5 12.50 3.42 8.41
CA THR A 5 11.79 2.19 8.12
C THR A 5 11.83 1.96 6.61
N THR A 6 12.43 0.83 6.22
CA THR A 6 12.49 0.38 4.83
C THR A 6 11.71 -0.91 4.72
N TYR A 7 10.94 -1.03 3.64
CA TYR A 7 10.21 -2.24 3.34
C TYR A 7 10.64 -2.81 2.00
N LYS A 8 10.82 -4.12 1.96
CA LYS A 8 11.04 -4.83 0.70
C LYS A 8 9.79 -4.74 -0.14
N THR A 9 9.97 -4.45 -1.43
CA THR A 9 8.87 -4.35 -2.39
C THR A 9 7.99 -5.59 -2.33
N ARG A 10 8.58 -6.78 -2.29
CA ARG A 10 7.87 -8.06 -2.14
C ARG A 10 6.95 -8.12 -0.91
N ASN A 11 7.35 -7.53 0.21
CA ASN A 11 6.55 -7.53 1.44
C ASN A 11 5.33 -6.63 1.25
N ILE A 12 5.52 -5.45 0.66
CA ILE A 12 4.43 -4.53 0.31
C ILE A 12 3.48 -5.20 -0.68
N GLU A 13 4.00 -5.83 -1.74
CA GLU A 13 3.20 -6.55 -2.75
C GLU A 13 2.36 -7.67 -2.12
N SER A 14 2.96 -8.50 -1.26
CA SER A 14 2.25 -9.57 -0.54
C SER A 14 1.21 -9.01 0.42
N ALA A 15 1.54 -7.97 1.17
CA ALA A 15 0.60 -7.31 2.09
C ALA A 15 -0.61 -6.77 1.32
N LEU A 16 -0.39 -5.95 0.28
CA LEU A 16 -1.45 -5.40 -0.56
C LEU A 16 -2.31 -6.52 -1.16
N SER A 17 -1.69 -7.54 -1.77
CA SER A 17 -2.45 -8.67 -2.33
C SER A 17 -3.30 -9.39 -1.28
N SER A 18 -2.80 -9.53 -0.05
CA SER A 18 -3.53 -10.18 1.05
C SER A 18 -4.67 -9.31 1.58
N LYS A 19 -4.56 -7.98 1.51
CA LYS A 19 -5.61 -7.02 1.88
C LYS A 19 -6.65 -6.79 0.78
N GLY A 20 -6.66 -7.63 -0.27
CA GLY A 20 -7.65 -7.55 -1.33
C GLY A 20 -7.34 -6.52 -2.43
N PHE A 21 -6.13 -5.97 -2.48
CA PHE A 21 -5.72 -5.16 -3.63
C PHE A 21 -5.51 -6.04 -4.86
N GLN A 22 -6.09 -5.61 -5.98
CA GLN A 22 -5.92 -6.25 -7.27
C GLN A 22 -4.67 -5.72 -7.95
N SER A 23 -3.68 -6.60 -8.16
CA SER A 23 -2.50 -6.26 -8.96
C SER A 23 -2.83 -6.29 -10.45
N ARG A 24 -2.74 -5.15 -11.12
CA ARG A 24 -2.79 -5.01 -12.58
C ARG A 24 -1.38 -4.83 -13.13
N HIS A 25 -1.05 -5.59 -14.17
CA HIS A 25 0.25 -5.51 -14.80
C HIS A 25 0.27 -4.35 -15.80
N GLY A 26 1.05 -3.30 -15.51
CA GLY A 26 1.42 -2.28 -16.50
C GLY A 26 2.75 -2.61 -17.16
N SER A 27 3.02 -2.04 -18.35
CA SER A 27 4.22 -2.37 -19.14
C SER A 27 5.56 -2.09 -18.44
N LYS A 28 5.57 -1.22 -17.41
CA LYS A 28 6.79 -0.85 -16.63
C LYS A 28 6.59 -0.85 -15.11
N HIS A 29 5.35 -0.86 -14.65
CA HIS A 29 4.98 -0.75 -13.23
C HIS A 29 3.79 -1.68 -12.95
N LYS A 30 3.78 -2.29 -11.77
CA LYS A 30 2.60 -2.98 -11.24
C LYS A 30 1.71 -1.96 -10.56
N ILE A 31 0.42 -1.98 -10.88
CA ILE A 31 -0.57 -1.09 -10.31
C ILE A 31 -1.39 -1.94 -9.34
N TYR A 32 -1.44 -1.56 -8.08
CA TYR A 32 -2.32 -2.21 -7.10
C TYR A 32 -3.53 -1.31 -6.89
N VAL A 33 -4.72 -1.83 -7.19
CA VAL A 33 -5.99 -1.09 -7.09
C VAL A 33 -6.85 -1.73 -6.01
N TYR A 34 -7.45 -0.91 -5.16
CA TYR A 34 -8.43 -1.34 -4.16
C TYR A 34 -9.83 -0.98 -4.62
N GLU A 35 -10.66 -1.98 -4.92
CA GLU A 35 -12.03 -1.82 -5.43
C GLU A 35 -13.09 -1.84 -4.32
N GLY A 36 -12.67 -1.80 -3.04
CA GLY A 36 -13.57 -1.83 -1.88
C GLY A 36 -13.92 -0.47 -1.26
N GLY A 37 -13.34 0.64 -1.76
CA GLY A 37 -13.60 1.99 -1.26
C GLY A 37 -14.75 2.65 -2.03
N SER A 38 -15.75 3.15 -1.32
CA SER A 38 -17.09 3.40 -1.90
C SER A 38 -17.16 4.50 -2.97
N GLU A 39 -16.15 5.37 -3.14
CA GLU A 39 -16.21 6.48 -4.11
C GLU A 39 -14.86 6.88 -4.73
N MET A 40 -13.75 6.18 -4.45
CA MET A 40 -12.41 6.63 -4.86
C MET A 40 -11.54 5.49 -5.38
N ASP A 41 -10.97 5.68 -6.59
CA ASP A 41 -9.94 4.81 -7.17
C ASP A 41 -8.64 4.86 -6.35
N ILE A 42 -8.59 4.10 -5.26
CA ILE A 42 -7.38 3.97 -4.45
C ILE A 42 -6.43 3.03 -5.17
N HIS A 43 -5.32 3.57 -5.65
CA HIS A 43 -4.33 2.79 -6.37
C HIS A 43 -2.90 3.24 -6.03
N THR A 44 -1.95 2.31 -6.11
CA THR A 44 -0.53 2.62 -5.94
C THR A 44 0.31 1.97 -7.03
N PHE A 45 1.40 2.65 -7.40
CA PHE A 45 2.35 2.18 -8.40
C PHE A 45 3.58 1.56 -7.74
N VAL A 46 3.89 0.32 -8.13
CA VAL A 46 5.08 -0.41 -7.72
C VAL A 46 5.98 -0.63 -8.93
N SER A 47 7.20 -0.09 -8.86
CA SER A 47 8.18 -0.17 -9.94
C SER A 47 8.92 -1.51 -9.90
N HIS A 48 9.03 -2.19 -11.05
CA HIS A 48 9.66 -3.50 -11.16
C HIS A 48 11.14 -3.54 -10.73
N GLY A 49 11.87 -2.42 -10.88
CA GLY A 49 13.30 -2.34 -10.59
C GLY A 49 13.66 -1.97 -9.15
N VAL A 50 12.68 -1.61 -8.32
CA VAL A 50 12.95 -1.18 -6.95
C VAL A 50 12.86 -2.38 -6.02
N LYS A 51 13.95 -2.70 -5.33
CA LYS A 51 13.99 -3.81 -4.36
C LYS A 51 13.40 -3.44 -3.00
N GLU A 52 13.65 -2.21 -2.57
CA GLU A 52 13.30 -1.71 -1.24
C GLU A 52 12.83 -0.26 -1.34
N TYR A 53 11.72 0.02 -0.65
CA TYR A 53 11.13 1.35 -0.54
C TYR A 53 11.52 1.93 0.82
N GLY A 54 12.14 3.12 0.81
CA GLY A 54 12.45 3.89 2.01
C GLY A 54 11.63 5.18 2.10
N GLY A 55 11.82 5.93 3.18
CA GLY A 55 11.05 7.11 3.61
C GLY A 55 10.28 7.88 2.51
N SER A 56 10.98 8.45 1.52
CA SER A 56 10.35 9.26 0.46
C SER A 56 9.42 8.46 -0.46
N LEU A 57 9.82 7.26 -0.87
CA LEU A 57 9.01 6.35 -1.70
C LEU A 57 7.80 5.83 -0.94
N LEU A 58 7.98 5.47 0.34
CA LEU A 58 6.89 5.08 1.23
C LEU A 58 5.93 6.23 1.47
N SER A 59 6.44 7.46 1.62
CA SER A 59 5.59 8.65 1.74
C SER A 59 4.74 8.89 0.50
N ALA A 60 5.28 8.61 -0.69
CA ALA A 60 4.52 8.70 -1.93
C ALA A 60 3.44 7.61 -2.02
N MET A 61 3.75 6.36 -1.67
CA MET A 61 2.76 5.27 -1.64
C MET A 61 1.65 5.56 -0.62
N ARG A 62 1.99 6.03 0.59
CA ARG A 62 1.02 6.43 1.61
C ARG A 62 0.02 7.47 1.11
N ARG A 63 0.50 8.51 0.42
CA ARG A 63 -0.37 9.53 -0.20
C ARG A 63 -1.28 8.94 -1.27
N GLN A 64 -0.77 8.05 -2.10
CA GLN A 64 -1.55 7.36 -3.14
C GLN A 64 -2.64 6.47 -2.54
N LEU A 65 -2.29 5.73 -1.48
CA LEU A 65 -3.21 4.86 -0.74
C LEU A 65 -4.12 5.63 0.23
N LYS A 66 -3.93 6.94 0.42
CA LYS A 66 -4.64 7.76 1.42
C LYS A 66 -4.52 7.22 2.86
N LEU A 67 -3.44 6.52 3.16
CA LEU A 67 -3.14 5.94 4.47
C LEU A 67 -2.18 6.83 5.26
N SER A 68 -2.38 6.88 6.58
CA SER A 68 -1.40 7.47 7.51
C SER A 68 -0.15 6.60 7.62
N HIS A 69 0.87 7.09 8.33
CA HIS A 69 2.09 6.32 8.55
C HIS A 69 1.81 5.01 9.28
N GLU A 70 1.07 5.08 10.37
CA GLU A 70 0.70 3.94 11.21
C GLU A 70 -0.17 2.93 10.45
N GLU A 71 -1.16 3.42 9.70
CA GLU A 71 -2.03 2.59 8.86
C GLU A 71 -1.24 1.80 7.81
N PHE A 72 -0.35 2.48 7.09
CA PHE A 72 0.47 1.81 6.08
C PHE A 72 1.47 0.84 6.70
N ASP A 73 2.09 1.21 7.82
CA ASP A 73 2.98 0.33 8.59
C ASP A 73 2.21 -0.93 9.01
N GLY A 74 1.00 -0.77 9.58
CA GLY A 74 0.11 -1.86 9.97
C GLY A 74 -0.30 -2.75 8.80
N VAL A 75 -0.55 -2.18 7.61
CA VAL A 75 -0.81 -2.99 6.40
C VAL A 75 0.42 -3.82 6.03
N VAL A 76 1.61 -3.24 5.99
CA VAL A 76 2.83 -3.93 5.54
C VAL A 76 3.36 -4.92 6.58
N THR A 77 3.21 -4.61 7.87
CA THR A 77 3.57 -5.50 9.00
C THR A 77 2.47 -6.52 9.31
N CYS A 78 1.33 -6.44 8.63
CA CYS A 78 0.16 -7.30 8.83
C CYS A 78 -0.47 -7.15 10.23
N SER A 79 -0.36 -5.96 10.84
CA SER A 79 -1.01 -5.61 12.10
C SER A 79 -2.47 -5.15 11.93
N ILE A 80 -2.86 -4.68 10.74
CA ILE A 80 -4.23 -4.26 10.39
C ILE A 80 -4.82 -5.28 9.44
N ASP A 81 -6.02 -5.78 9.69
CA ASP A 81 -6.69 -6.78 8.86
C ASP A 81 -7.40 -6.17 7.64
N THR A 82 -7.78 -7.05 6.70
CA THR A 82 -8.45 -6.62 5.46
C THR A 82 -9.77 -5.91 5.73
N GLU A 83 -10.51 -6.36 6.75
CA GLU A 83 -11.78 -5.77 7.18
C GLU A 83 -11.58 -4.40 7.83
N GLU A 84 -10.55 -4.25 8.66
CA GLU A 84 -10.21 -2.98 9.30
C GLU A 84 -9.77 -1.95 8.26
N LEU A 85 -8.95 -2.37 7.29
CA LEU A 85 -8.57 -1.54 6.15
C LEU A 85 -9.78 -1.08 5.33
N ALA A 86 -10.77 -1.96 5.11
CA ALA A 86 -12.01 -1.61 4.44
C ALA A 86 -12.81 -0.56 5.23
N GLY A 87 -12.87 -0.70 6.56
CA GLY A 87 -13.48 0.29 7.45
C GLY A 87 -12.83 1.66 7.32
N ILE A 88 -11.51 1.73 7.33
CA ILE A 88 -10.73 2.97 7.16
C ILE A 88 -11.05 3.66 5.83
N TYR A 89 -11.25 2.89 4.76
CA TYR A 89 -11.64 3.45 3.46
C TYR A 89 -13.12 3.78 3.35
N SER A 90 -13.99 3.13 4.12
CA SER A 90 -15.41 3.43 4.18
C SER A 90 -15.72 4.70 4.98
N GLU A 91 -14.88 5.08 5.93
CA GLU A 91 -15.02 6.31 6.73
C GLU A 91 -14.36 7.55 6.11
N LYS A 92 -13.61 7.39 5.01
CA LYS A 92 -12.92 8.48 4.30
C LYS A 92 -13.74 9.01 3.14
#